data_AF-A0A371PAU7-F1
#
_entry.id   AF-A0A371PAU7-F1
#
_cell.length_a   1.000
_cell.length_b   1.000
_cell.length_c   1.000
_cell.angle_alpha   90.00
_cell.angle_beta   90.00
_cell.angle_gamma   90.00
#
_symmetry.space_group_name_H-M   'P 1'
#
loop_
_entity.id
_entity.type
_entity.pdbx_description
1 polymer ?
#
loop_
_entity_poly.entity_id
_entity_poly.type
_entity_poly.pdbx_seq_one_letter_code
_entity_poly.pdbx_strand_id
1 'polypeptide(L)'
;MGKKSRLKTKGAKKERMPFVARTFEGLPREADWVALREFVPAASATITLTSGETVRVCSMLPGNGAGIRRQDGEIWIGLQVAHNFGDISRDLAHVIDLARETEPGNPVRMTDPGVGPRLQDVIAPDSGFDVEVHDGFDYWVEGVEGNEGITEALAEANDTIAPTVHLDSVDGAYWTEMGPQRFLRWVMTHDETALLNALARLHADDADTLGEGTKLIGHFRAHGLLVPVWEFEHDADALEKPAVEFAARLDQALADDSPLTSAQRAAKGSLISRQVQV
;
A
#
# COMPACT_ATOMS: atom_id res chain seq x y z
N MET A 1 -27.01 56.83 -25.04
CA MET A 1 -25.86 55.90 -25.22
C MET A 1 -25.85 54.93 -24.05
N GLY A 2 -26.34 53.69 -24.24
CA GLY A 2 -26.37 52.67 -23.19
C GLY A 2 -25.03 51.93 -23.11
N LYS A 3 -24.38 51.97 -21.94
CA LYS A 3 -23.18 51.16 -21.68
C LYS A 3 -23.61 49.70 -21.50
N LYS A 4 -23.39 48.87 -22.52
CA LYS A 4 -23.50 47.41 -22.42
C LYS A 4 -22.43 46.89 -21.45
N SER A 5 -22.87 46.42 -20.29
CA SER A 5 -22.04 45.66 -19.35
C SER A 5 -21.63 44.34 -19.99
N ARG A 6 -20.32 44.14 -20.20
CA ARG A 6 -19.75 42.84 -20.57
C ARG A 6 -19.76 41.97 -19.31
N LEU A 7 -20.79 41.14 -19.16
CA LEU A 7 -20.75 39.98 -18.27
C LEU A 7 -19.61 39.08 -18.74
N LYS A 8 -18.47 39.12 -18.02
CA LYS A 8 -17.44 38.10 -18.13
C LYS A 8 -18.06 36.79 -17.66
N THR A 9 -18.18 35.81 -18.54
CA THR A 9 -18.44 34.42 -18.19
C THR A 9 -17.39 34.01 -17.17
N LYS A 10 -17.78 33.91 -15.89
CA LYS A 10 -16.94 33.27 -14.87
C LYS A 10 -16.78 31.82 -15.33
N GLY A 11 -15.56 31.43 -15.69
CA GLY A 11 -15.24 30.03 -15.93
C GLY A 11 -15.74 29.19 -14.75
N ALA A 12 -16.21 27.98 -15.04
CA ALA A 12 -16.66 27.05 -14.01
C ALA A 12 -15.59 26.98 -12.91
N LYS A 13 -15.99 27.15 -11.65
CA LYS A 13 -15.08 26.96 -10.53
C LYS A 13 -14.61 25.51 -10.61
N LYS A 14 -13.31 25.29 -10.80
CA LYS A 14 -12.71 23.96 -10.58
C LYS A 14 -13.07 23.55 -9.16
N GLU A 15 -13.89 22.53 -9.04
CA GLU A 15 -14.27 21.95 -7.75
C GLU A 15 -12.98 21.46 -7.10
N ARG A 16 -12.65 22.02 -5.93
CA ARG A 16 -11.41 21.68 -5.23
C ARG A 16 -11.68 20.42 -4.43
N MET A 17 -11.06 19.34 -4.86
CA MET A 17 -11.23 18.05 -4.21
C MET A 17 -10.70 18.08 -2.77
N PRO A 18 -11.38 17.39 -1.84
CA PRO A 18 -10.92 17.29 -0.47
C PRO A 18 -9.62 16.46 -0.43
N PHE A 19 -8.67 16.91 0.39
CA PHE A 19 -7.50 16.10 0.71
C PHE A 19 -7.95 14.88 1.53
N VAL A 20 -7.49 13.69 1.14
CA VAL A 20 -7.75 12.45 1.88
C VAL A 20 -6.42 11.92 2.40
N ALA A 21 -6.22 12.00 3.72
CA ALA A 21 -4.98 11.54 4.35
C ALA A 21 -4.84 10.01 4.30
N ARG A 22 -5.93 9.30 4.63
CA ARG A 22 -5.98 7.83 4.68
C ARG A 22 -6.60 7.28 3.40
N THR A 23 -5.76 7.06 2.40
CA THR A 23 -6.18 6.80 1.02
C THR A 23 -7.10 5.58 0.91
N PHE A 24 -6.75 4.48 1.58
CA PHE A 24 -7.43 3.19 1.44
C PHE A 24 -8.38 2.87 2.61
N GLU A 25 -8.70 3.87 3.45
CA GLU A 25 -9.60 3.69 4.58
C GLU A 25 -10.94 3.05 4.15
N GLY A 26 -11.35 2.01 4.87
CA GLY A 26 -12.60 1.30 4.64
C GLY A 26 -12.55 0.24 3.53
N LEU A 27 -11.42 0.05 2.85
CA LEU A 27 -11.24 -1.09 1.94
C LEU A 27 -10.96 -2.38 2.73
N PRO A 28 -11.37 -3.54 2.19
CA PRO A 28 -10.91 -4.83 2.71
C PRO A 28 -9.38 -4.87 2.63
N ARG A 29 -8.74 -5.39 3.69
CA ARG A 29 -7.28 -5.54 3.79
C ARG A 29 -6.52 -4.24 3.50
N GLU A 30 -6.97 -3.11 4.04
CA GLU A 30 -6.36 -1.78 3.85
C GLU A 30 -4.82 -1.78 3.99
N ALA A 31 -4.30 -2.50 4.98
CA ALA A 31 -2.87 -2.60 5.25
C ALA A 31 -2.08 -3.13 4.04
N ASP A 32 -2.65 -4.09 3.31
CA ASP A 32 -2.02 -4.72 2.15
C ASP A 32 -2.01 -3.78 0.94
N TRP A 33 -3.07 -2.99 0.73
CA TRP A 33 -3.07 -1.93 -0.29
C TRP A 33 -1.90 -0.95 -0.10
N VAL A 34 -1.66 -0.54 1.14
CA VAL A 34 -0.54 0.36 1.49
C VAL A 34 0.80 -0.33 1.25
N ALA A 35 0.95 -1.60 1.67
CA ALA A 35 2.19 -2.34 1.48
C ALA A 35 2.53 -2.53 -0.01
N LEU A 36 1.58 -2.99 -0.82
CA LEU A 36 1.75 -3.17 -2.27
C LEU A 36 2.00 -1.86 -2.99
N ARG A 37 1.44 -0.75 -2.49
CA ARG A 37 1.66 0.58 -3.05
C ARG A 37 3.04 1.17 -2.74
N GLU A 38 3.62 0.84 -1.59
CA GLU A 38 4.78 1.58 -1.10
C GLU A 38 6.08 0.77 -1.10
N PHE A 39 6.05 -0.53 -0.84
CA PHE A 39 7.30 -1.25 -0.56
C PHE A 39 7.34 -2.74 -0.89
N VAL A 40 6.22 -3.37 -1.26
CA VAL A 40 6.20 -4.76 -1.76
C VAL A 40 6.37 -4.72 -3.29
N PRO A 41 7.51 -5.18 -3.84
CA PRO A 41 7.86 -4.92 -5.23
C PRO A 41 7.08 -5.79 -6.23
N ALA A 42 6.98 -7.10 -6.00
CA ALA A 42 6.27 -8.03 -6.86
C ALA A 42 5.18 -8.77 -6.08
N ALA A 43 3.96 -8.27 -6.18
CA ALA A 43 2.79 -8.89 -5.59
C ALA A 43 1.54 -8.59 -6.41
N SER A 44 0.55 -9.44 -6.27
CA SER A 44 -0.76 -9.25 -6.86
C SER A 44 -1.88 -9.64 -5.91
N ALA A 45 -3.04 -9.07 -6.11
CA ALA A 45 -4.28 -9.47 -5.45
C ALA A 45 -5.44 -9.39 -6.45
N THR A 46 -6.55 -10.05 -6.14
CA THR A 46 -7.77 -9.96 -6.93
C THR A 46 -8.86 -9.26 -6.14
N ILE A 47 -9.54 -8.32 -6.80
CA ILE A 47 -10.72 -7.65 -6.26
C ILE A 47 -11.95 -7.94 -7.12
N THR A 48 -13.11 -7.87 -6.48
CA THR A 48 -14.41 -7.94 -7.13
C THR A 48 -15.08 -6.58 -7.03
N LEU A 49 -15.52 -6.04 -8.16
CA LEU A 49 -16.25 -4.78 -8.22
C LEU A 49 -17.73 -5.00 -7.91
N THR A 50 -18.46 -3.93 -7.56
CA THR A 50 -19.90 -3.96 -7.34
C THR A 50 -20.70 -4.40 -8.58
N SER A 51 -20.11 -4.33 -9.76
CA SER A 51 -20.65 -4.89 -11.00
C SER A 51 -20.52 -6.41 -11.13
N GLY A 52 -19.74 -7.05 -10.25
CA GLY A 52 -19.36 -8.47 -10.33
C GLY A 52 -18.13 -8.75 -11.21
N GLU A 53 -17.55 -7.71 -11.84
CA GLU A 53 -16.30 -7.82 -12.61
C GLU A 53 -15.09 -7.98 -11.68
N THR A 54 -14.16 -8.85 -12.05
CA THR A 54 -12.90 -9.06 -11.32
C THR A 54 -11.77 -8.25 -11.92
N VAL A 55 -10.92 -7.67 -11.06
CA VAL A 55 -9.74 -6.90 -11.46
C VAL A 55 -8.52 -7.46 -10.73
N ARG A 56 -7.40 -7.64 -11.45
CA ARG A 56 -6.10 -7.97 -10.84
C ARG A 56 -5.43 -6.66 -10.43
N VAL A 57 -5.07 -6.56 -9.17
CA VAL A 57 -4.26 -5.47 -8.62
C VAL A 57 -2.83 -5.96 -8.57
N CYS A 58 -1.90 -5.20 -9.12
CA CYS A 58 -0.47 -5.53 -9.13
C CYS A 58 0.27 -4.43 -8.38
N SER A 59 1.27 -4.78 -7.56
CA SER A 59 2.21 -3.82 -6.97
C SER A 59 2.80 -2.94 -8.06
N MET A 60 3.36 -3.57 -9.10
CA MET A 60 3.92 -2.91 -10.28
C MET A 60 3.42 -3.58 -11.57
N LEU A 61 3.36 -2.77 -12.63
CA LEU A 61 3.18 -3.22 -14.00
C LEU A 61 4.40 -2.78 -14.82
N PRO A 62 4.67 -3.41 -15.99
CA PRO A 62 5.78 -3.01 -16.85
C PRO A 62 5.83 -1.50 -17.10
N GLY A 63 6.99 -0.88 -16.88
CA GLY A 63 7.20 0.55 -17.06
C GLY A 63 6.42 1.45 -16.07
N ASN A 64 6.00 0.91 -14.92
CA ASN A 64 5.18 1.60 -13.92
C ASN A 64 3.86 2.13 -14.51
N GLY A 65 3.29 1.35 -15.43
CA GLY A 65 2.03 1.66 -16.10
C GLY A 65 0.84 1.66 -15.14
N ALA A 66 -0.15 2.51 -15.42
CA ALA A 66 -1.34 2.66 -14.58
C ALA A 66 -2.22 1.40 -14.60
N GLY A 67 -2.35 0.76 -15.76
CA GLY A 67 -3.12 -0.46 -15.95
C GLY A 67 -2.83 -1.08 -17.32
N ILE A 68 -3.30 -2.31 -17.53
CA ILE A 68 -3.29 -3.00 -18.82
C ILE A 68 -4.62 -3.74 -19.01
N ARG A 69 -5.19 -3.64 -20.21
CA ARG A 69 -6.26 -4.54 -20.63
C ARG A 69 -5.61 -5.73 -21.31
N ARG A 70 -5.70 -6.91 -20.70
CA ARG A 70 -5.11 -8.15 -21.23
C ARG A 70 -5.82 -8.59 -22.52
N GLN A 71 -5.22 -9.52 -23.27
CA GLN A 71 -5.76 -9.99 -24.55
C GLN A 71 -7.09 -10.74 -24.41
N ASP A 72 -7.24 -11.48 -23.30
CA ASP A 72 -8.47 -12.16 -22.90
C ASP A 72 -9.53 -11.21 -22.32
N GLY A 73 -9.19 -9.93 -22.17
CA GLY A 73 -10.08 -8.90 -21.65
C GLY A 73 -10.03 -8.74 -20.13
N GLU A 74 -9.12 -9.39 -19.41
CA GLU A 74 -8.89 -9.08 -18.00
C GLU A 74 -8.35 -7.65 -17.81
N ILE A 75 -8.71 -7.03 -16.69
CA ILE A 75 -8.21 -5.71 -16.30
C ILE A 75 -7.18 -5.90 -15.19
N TRP A 76 -5.97 -5.41 -15.42
CA TRP A 76 -4.93 -5.33 -14.40
C TRP A 76 -4.61 -3.87 -14.12
N ILE A 77 -4.47 -3.50 -12.85
CA ILE A 77 -4.11 -2.14 -12.41
C ILE A 77 -2.81 -2.16 -11.60
N GLY A 78 -1.97 -1.14 -11.79
CA GLY A 78 -0.71 -0.99 -11.08
C GLY A 78 -0.85 -0.03 -9.90
N LEU A 79 -0.27 -0.40 -8.76
CA LEU A 79 -0.25 0.46 -7.57
C LEU A 79 0.93 1.43 -7.59
N GLN A 80 2.13 0.97 -7.90
CA GLN A 80 3.35 1.77 -7.98
C GLN A 80 3.47 2.40 -9.35
N VAL A 81 2.99 3.64 -9.44
CA VAL A 81 2.81 4.38 -10.71
C VAL A 81 3.42 5.77 -10.60
N ALA A 82 3.84 6.33 -11.73
CA ALA A 82 4.48 7.65 -11.77
C ALA A 82 3.49 8.84 -11.64
N HIS A 83 2.19 8.62 -11.89
CA HIS A 83 1.18 9.67 -11.80
C HIS A 83 0.66 9.84 -10.37
N ASN A 84 0.17 11.04 -10.08
CA ASN A 84 -0.50 11.36 -8.82
C ASN A 84 -1.43 12.56 -9.02
N PHE A 85 -2.74 12.33 -8.99
CA PHE A 85 -3.75 13.39 -9.06
C PHE A 85 -4.34 13.76 -7.69
N GLY A 86 -3.72 13.28 -6.61
CA GLY A 86 -3.95 13.70 -5.22
C GLY A 86 -4.76 12.72 -4.37
N ASP A 87 -5.60 11.86 -4.97
CA ASP A 87 -6.37 10.83 -4.27
C ASP A 87 -6.19 9.50 -5.01
N ILE A 88 -5.19 8.71 -4.60
CA ILE A 88 -4.81 7.48 -5.30
C ILE A 88 -5.97 6.47 -5.40
N SER A 89 -6.88 6.44 -4.42
CA SER A 89 -8.08 5.58 -4.51
C SER A 89 -8.98 5.98 -5.69
N ARG A 90 -9.06 7.28 -6.00
CA ARG A 90 -9.80 7.76 -7.17
C ARG A 90 -9.03 7.54 -8.46
N ASP A 91 -7.72 7.75 -8.43
CA ASP A 91 -6.86 7.49 -9.59
C ASP A 91 -7.05 6.03 -10.04
N LEU A 92 -7.03 5.08 -9.09
CA LEU A 92 -7.26 3.65 -9.36
C LEU A 92 -8.67 3.33 -9.86
N ALA A 93 -9.70 3.94 -9.28
CA ALA A 93 -11.07 3.79 -9.78
C ALA A 93 -11.20 4.28 -11.23
N HIS A 94 -10.56 5.40 -11.57
CA HIS A 94 -10.53 5.95 -12.92
C HIS A 94 -9.74 5.05 -13.89
N VAL A 95 -8.63 4.45 -13.45
CA VAL A 95 -7.89 3.48 -14.26
C VAL A 95 -8.77 2.29 -14.64
N ILE A 96 -9.59 1.78 -13.72
CA ILE A 96 -10.54 0.69 -14.01
C ILE A 96 -11.53 1.10 -15.09
N ASP A 97 -12.09 2.31 -15.02
CA ASP A 97 -13.01 2.82 -16.04
C ASP A 97 -12.33 2.99 -17.40
N LEU A 98 -11.13 3.56 -17.44
CA LEU A 98 -10.34 3.66 -18.67
C LEU A 98 -9.98 2.29 -19.25
N ALA A 99 -9.71 1.29 -18.41
CA ALA A 99 -9.40 -0.06 -18.85
C ALA A 99 -10.59 -0.74 -19.56
N ARG A 100 -11.82 -0.45 -19.15
CA ARG A 100 -13.04 -0.95 -19.82
C ARG A 100 -13.15 -0.45 -21.25
N GLU A 101 -12.71 0.78 -21.50
CA GLU A 101 -12.70 1.43 -22.82
C GLU A 101 -11.43 1.12 -23.64
N THR A 102 -10.40 0.56 -23.00
CA THR A 102 -9.13 0.22 -23.66
C THR A 102 -9.27 -1.07 -24.46
N GLU A 103 -8.76 -1.08 -25.70
CA GLU A 103 -8.74 -2.27 -26.55
C GLU A 103 -7.90 -3.40 -25.89
N PRO A 104 -8.39 -4.66 -25.83
CA PRO A 104 -7.63 -5.79 -25.30
C PRO A 104 -6.21 -5.90 -25.90
N GLY A 105 -5.24 -6.20 -25.03
CA GLY A 105 -3.82 -6.27 -25.35
C GLY A 105 -3.06 -4.94 -25.23
N ASN A 106 -3.71 -3.85 -24.80
CA ASN A 106 -3.08 -2.52 -24.73
C ASN A 106 -2.94 -1.98 -23.30
N PRO A 107 -1.88 -1.19 -23.03
CA PRO A 107 -1.76 -0.47 -21.77
C PRO A 107 -2.81 0.64 -21.65
N VAL A 108 -3.30 0.84 -20.43
CA VAL A 108 -4.25 1.91 -20.09
C VAL A 108 -3.52 3.25 -20.10
N ARG A 109 -4.05 4.20 -20.89
CA ARG A 109 -3.51 5.56 -20.96
C ARG A 109 -4.16 6.44 -19.90
N MET A 110 -3.47 6.62 -18.78
CA MET A 110 -3.95 7.44 -17.67
C MET A 110 -4.25 8.88 -18.11
N THR A 111 -5.35 9.43 -17.60
CA THR A 111 -5.78 10.82 -17.79
C THR A 111 -6.18 11.42 -16.43
N ASP A 112 -6.41 12.74 -16.38
CA ASP A 112 -6.89 13.40 -15.16
C ASP A 112 -8.27 12.83 -14.77
N PRO A 113 -8.42 12.20 -13.59
CA PRO A 113 -9.67 11.59 -13.16
C PRO A 113 -10.77 12.62 -12.86
N GLY A 114 -10.41 13.88 -12.63
CA GLY A 114 -11.36 14.90 -12.19
C GLY A 114 -12.11 14.49 -10.91
N VAL A 115 -13.39 14.89 -10.83
CA VAL A 115 -14.28 14.46 -9.74
C VAL A 115 -14.97 13.16 -10.15
N GLY A 116 -15.03 12.20 -9.23
CA GLY A 116 -15.49 10.83 -9.54
C GLY A 116 -15.53 9.91 -8.31
N PRO A 117 -15.83 8.63 -8.51
CA PRO A 117 -15.83 7.63 -7.44
C PRO A 117 -14.41 7.34 -6.94
N ARG A 118 -14.32 6.76 -5.74
CA ARG A 118 -13.11 6.16 -5.18
C ARG A 118 -13.23 4.63 -5.22
N LEU A 119 -12.16 3.89 -4.95
CA LEU A 119 -12.23 2.42 -4.83
C LEU A 119 -13.32 1.98 -3.85
N GLN A 120 -13.52 2.72 -2.75
CA GLN A 120 -14.56 2.44 -1.75
C GLN A 120 -15.99 2.44 -2.33
N ASP A 121 -16.22 3.16 -3.42
CA ASP A 121 -17.54 3.25 -4.06
C ASP A 121 -17.76 2.15 -5.11
N VAL A 122 -16.68 1.52 -5.60
CA VAL A 122 -16.73 0.59 -6.73
C VAL A 122 -16.34 -0.85 -6.39
N ILE A 123 -15.60 -1.08 -5.31
CA ILE A 123 -15.26 -2.42 -4.82
C ILE A 123 -16.46 -2.99 -4.05
N ALA A 124 -16.78 -4.25 -4.29
CA ALA A 124 -17.84 -4.94 -3.56
C ALA A 124 -17.43 -5.06 -2.07
N PRO A 125 -18.34 -4.80 -1.10
CA PRO A 125 -18.00 -4.85 0.32
C PRO A 125 -17.49 -6.21 0.82
N ASP A 126 -17.85 -7.29 0.13
CA ASP A 126 -17.41 -8.67 0.37
C ASP A 126 -16.28 -9.12 -0.56
N SER A 127 -15.68 -8.20 -1.31
CA SER A 127 -14.48 -8.48 -2.12
C SER A 127 -13.34 -8.99 -1.25
N GLY A 128 -12.68 -10.04 -1.73
CA GLY A 128 -11.38 -10.43 -1.22
C GLY A 128 -10.29 -9.41 -1.58
N PHE A 129 -9.10 -9.66 -1.03
CA PHE A 129 -7.84 -9.04 -1.41
C PHE A 129 -6.72 -9.98 -0.96
N ASP A 130 -6.73 -11.21 -1.49
CA ASP A 130 -5.76 -12.23 -1.15
C ASP A 130 -4.45 -11.92 -1.87
N VAL A 131 -3.42 -11.54 -1.11
CA VAL A 131 -2.12 -11.16 -1.65
C VAL A 131 -1.31 -12.41 -1.99
N GLU A 132 -0.81 -12.42 -3.22
CA GLU A 132 0.19 -13.35 -3.71
C GLU A 132 1.49 -12.57 -3.92
N VAL A 133 2.53 -12.88 -3.15
CA VAL A 133 3.88 -12.32 -3.34
C VAL A 133 4.64 -13.22 -4.30
N HIS A 134 5.30 -12.61 -5.29
CA HIS A 134 6.04 -13.30 -6.33
C HIS A 134 7.54 -13.14 -6.11
N ASP A 135 8.32 -14.16 -6.49
CA ASP A 135 9.79 -14.11 -6.46
C ASP A 135 10.36 -13.06 -7.44
N GLY A 136 9.58 -12.71 -8.46
CA GLY A 136 9.94 -11.79 -9.52
C GLY A 136 8.71 -11.36 -10.33
N PHE A 137 8.95 -10.75 -11.46
CA PHE A 137 7.90 -10.16 -12.31
C PHE A 137 7.42 -11.10 -13.43
N ASP A 138 7.77 -12.39 -13.39
CA ASP A 138 7.39 -13.37 -14.43
C ASP A 138 5.87 -13.47 -14.61
N TYR A 139 5.09 -13.17 -13.57
CA TYR A 139 3.62 -13.09 -13.65
C TYR A 139 3.13 -12.06 -14.69
N TRP A 140 3.93 -11.06 -15.08
CA TRP A 140 3.57 -10.09 -16.12
C TRP A 140 3.32 -10.73 -17.50
N VAL A 141 4.03 -11.81 -17.81
CA VAL A 141 4.05 -12.44 -19.15
C VAL A 141 3.15 -13.68 -19.25
N GLU A 142 2.47 -14.07 -18.17
CA GLU A 142 1.52 -15.20 -18.18
C GLU A 142 0.43 -15.01 -19.24
N GLY A 143 0.42 -15.84 -20.29
CA GLY A 143 -0.55 -15.74 -21.38
C GLY A 143 -0.20 -14.73 -22.49
N VAL A 144 1.01 -14.16 -22.50
CA VAL A 144 1.49 -13.24 -23.56
C VAL A 144 2.88 -13.68 -24.06
N GLU A 145 2.97 -14.94 -24.50
CA GLU A 145 4.21 -15.50 -25.04
C GLU A 145 4.68 -14.73 -26.29
N GLY A 146 5.98 -14.35 -26.34
CA GLY A 146 6.66 -13.95 -27.58
C GLY A 146 6.88 -12.45 -27.85
N ASN A 147 6.80 -11.56 -26.84
CA ASN A 147 7.17 -10.15 -27.02
C ASN A 147 8.58 -9.86 -26.47
N GLU A 148 9.57 -9.77 -27.37
CA GLU A 148 10.99 -9.56 -27.04
C GLU A 148 11.24 -8.30 -26.19
N GLY A 149 10.48 -7.21 -26.42
CA GLY A 149 10.63 -5.97 -25.66
C GLY A 149 10.17 -6.05 -24.20
N ILE A 150 9.26 -6.98 -23.87
CA ILE A 150 8.84 -7.24 -22.49
C ILE A 150 9.92 -8.04 -21.75
N THR A 151 10.70 -8.85 -22.47
CA THR A 151 11.70 -9.75 -21.87
C THR A 151 12.89 -8.98 -21.29
N GLU A 152 13.37 -7.93 -21.96
CA GLU A 152 14.48 -7.10 -21.45
C GLU A 152 14.05 -6.27 -20.23
N ALA A 153 12.87 -5.64 -20.29
CA ALA A 153 12.31 -4.90 -19.16
C ALA A 153 12.02 -5.80 -17.94
N LEU A 154 11.63 -7.06 -18.19
CA LEU A 154 11.43 -8.07 -17.16
C LEU A 154 12.75 -8.44 -16.47
N ALA A 155 13.81 -8.68 -17.25
CA ALA A 155 15.13 -8.99 -16.72
C ALA A 155 15.68 -7.84 -15.86
N GLU A 156 15.58 -6.60 -16.35
CA GLU A 156 16.00 -5.41 -15.59
C GLU A 156 15.21 -5.25 -14.28
N ALA A 157 13.89 -5.49 -14.32
CA ALA A 157 13.06 -5.41 -13.12
C ALA A 157 13.45 -6.48 -12.09
N ASN A 158 13.69 -7.72 -12.54
CA ASN A 158 14.10 -8.84 -11.67
C ASN A 158 15.50 -8.65 -11.07
N ASP A 159 16.43 -7.99 -11.76
CA ASP A 159 17.78 -7.74 -11.22
C ASP A 159 17.79 -6.80 -10.00
N THR A 160 16.71 -6.03 -9.80
CA THR A 160 16.60 -5.01 -8.76
C THR A 160 15.65 -5.39 -7.63
N ILE A 161 14.98 -6.54 -7.73
CA ILE A 161 13.96 -6.93 -6.76
C ILE A 161 14.59 -7.34 -5.42
N ALA A 162 14.01 -6.84 -4.33
CA ALA A 162 14.31 -7.31 -2.98
C ALA A 162 13.39 -8.49 -2.64
N PRO A 163 13.92 -9.68 -2.28
CA PRO A 163 13.11 -10.78 -1.79
C PRO A 163 12.15 -10.30 -0.71
N THR A 164 10.87 -10.66 -0.85
CA THR A 164 9.80 -10.21 0.04
C THR A 164 8.90 -11.38 0.36
N VAL A 165 8.47 -11.49 1.61
CA VAL A 165 7.55 -12.54 2.07
C VAL A 165 6.45 -11.89 2.90
N HIS A 166 5.21 -12.27 2.64
CA HIS A 166 4.06 -11.91 3.47
C HIS A 166 4.00 -12.86 4.68
N LEU A 167 3.76 -12.33 5.89
CA LEU A 167 3.49 -13.17 7.05
C LEU A 167 2.00 -13.51 7.09
N ASP A 168 1.67 -14.80 7.10
CA ASP A 168 0.27 -15.25 7.01
C ASP A 168 -0.48 -15.16 8.34
N SER A 169 0.25 -15.09 9.46
CA SER A 169 -0.35 -15.09 10.80
C SER A 169 -0.92 -13.75 11.25
N VAL A 170 -0.59 -12.66 10.55
CA VAL A 170 -1.01 -11.29 10.89
C VAL A 170 -1.24 -10.45 9.63
N ASP A 171 -2.08 -9.42 9.74
CA ASP A 171 -2.40 -8.57 8.60
C ASP A 171 -1.31 -7.53 8.34
N GLY A 172 -0.89 -7.34 7.09
CA GLY A 172 -0.09 -6.19 6.66
C GLY A 172 1.39 -6.24 7.04
N ALA A 173 1.94 -7.41 7.40
CA ALA A 173 3.33 -7.58 7.79
C ALA A 173 4.13 -8.25 6.67
N TYR A 174 5.20 -7.58 6.23
CA TYR A 174 6.03 -8.04 5.11
C TYR A 174 7.50 -8.04 5.50
N TRP A 175 8.10 -9.22 5.42
CA TRP A 175 9.53 -9.43 5.54
C TRP A 175 10.21 -9.07 4.22
N THR A 176 11.41 -8.49 4.29
CA THR A 176 12.24 -8.27 3.10
C THR A 176 13.72 -8.43 3.41
N GLU A 177 14.49 -8.87 2.42
CA GLU A 177 15.95 -8.89 2.46
C GLU A 177 16.53 -7.77 1.59
N MET A 178 17.34 -6.90 2.22
CA MET A 178 18.02 -5.80 1.54
C MET A 178 19.51 -5.86 1.86
N GLY A 179 20.28 -6.49 0.95
CA GLY A 179 21.69 -6.76 1.18
C GLY A 179 21.89 -7.69 2.38
N PRO A 180 22.71 -7.34 3.39
CA PRO A 180 22.90 -8.19 4.57
C PRO A 180 21.81 -8.02 5.64
N GLN A 181 20.90 -7.06 5.49
CA GLN A 181 19.90 -6.72 6.49
C GLN A 181 18.53 -7.29 6.11
N ARG A 182 17.77 -7.71 7.12
CA ARG A 182 16.37 -8.12 6.96
C ARG A 182 15.48 -7.23 7.78
N PHE A 183 14.33 -6.92 7.20
CA PHE A 183 13.36 -6.03 7.82
C PHE A 183 11.97 -6.64 7.81
N LEU A 184 11.22 -6.41 8.90
CA LEU A 184 9.77 -6.57 8.90
C LEU A 184 9.16 -5.17 8.87
N ARG A 185 8.44 -4.86 7.80
CA ARG A 185 7.67 -3.63 7.64
C ARG A 185 6.20 -3.99 7.87
N TRP A 186 5.59 -3.42 8.90
CA TRP A 186 4.24 -3.80 9.32
C TRP A 186 3.30 -2.61 9.25
N VAL A 187 2.38 -2.62 8.28
CA VAL A 187 1.36 -1.57 8.16
C VAL A 187 0.29 -1.77 9.21
N MET A 188 0.16 -0.82 10.15
CA MET A 188 -0.80 -0.92 11.24
C MET A 188 -1.95 0.05 11.05
N THR A 189 -3.18 -0.47 11.06
CA THR A 189 -4.43 0.25 10.73
C THR A 189 -5.07 1.00 11.91
N HIS A 190 -4.31 1.15 13.00
CA HIS A 190 -4.72 1.88 14.20
C HIS A 190 -4.55 3.40 14.04
N ASP A 191 -5.23 4.18 14.89
CA ASP A 191 -4.95 5.61 15.02
C ASP A 191 -3.47 5.84 15.38
N GLU A 192 -2.82 6.80 14.70
CA GLU A 192 -1.39 7.05 14.87
C GLU A 192 -1.03 7.41 16.32
N THR A 193 -1.85 8.23 16.98
CA THR A 193 -1.55 8.67 18.35
C THR A 193 -1.68 7.52 19.34
N ALA A 194 -2.74 6.71 19.19
CA ALA A 194 -2.96 5.51 20.00
C ALA A 194 -1.82 4.50 19.80
N LEU A 195 -1.43 4.25 18.55
CA LEU A 195 -0.35 3.31 18.22
C LEU A 195 0.99 3.77 18.77
N LEU A 196 1.36 5.05 18.61
CA LEU A 196 2.60 5.59 19.17
C LEU A 196 2.60 5.55 20.71
N ASN A 197 1.44 5.71 21.36
CA ASN A 197 1.35 5.53 22.82
C ASN A 197 1.59 4.07 23.20
N ALA A 198 0.94 3.12 22.51
CA ALA A 198 1.06 1.70 22.79
C ALA A 198 2.50 1.19 22.57
N LEU A 199 3.12 1.54 21.44
CA LEU A 199 4.53 1.23 21.17
C LEU A 199 5.46 1.85 22.21
N ALA A 200 5.17 3.07 22.68
CA ALA A 200 5.97 3.70 23.72
C ALA A 200 5.83 3.01 25.10
N ARG A 201 4.67 2.41 25.40
CA ARG A 201 4.50 1.54 26.59
C ARG A 201 5.38 0.32 26.47
N LEU A 202 5.26 -0.41 25.35
CA LEU A 202 6.06 -1.61 25.10
C LEU A 202 7.56 -1.32 25.13
N HIS A 203 8.00 -0.24 24.47
CA HIS A 203 9.41 0.15 24.42
C HIS A 203 9.97 0.51 25.80
N ALA A 204 9.18 1.13 26.67
CA ALA A 204 9.63 1.47 28.02
C ALA A 204 9.89 0.23 28.91
N ASP A 205 9.28 -0.91 28.54
CA ASP A 205 9.39 -2.19 29.24
C ASP A 205 10.22 -3.22 28.43
N ASP A 206 10.97 -2.77 27.42
CA ASP A 206 11.76 -3.61 26.48
C ASP A 206 10.92 -4.72 25.79
N ALA A 207 9.61 -4.49 25.68
CA ALA A 207 8.63 -5.43 25.16
C ALA A 207 8.21 -5.13 23.71
N ASP A 208 8.91 -4.22 23.01
CA ASP A 208 8.67 -3.85 21.62
C ASP A 208 9.40 -4.73 20.60
N THR A 209 10.07 -5.80 21.06
CA THR A 209 10.76 -6.79 20.22
C THR A 209 9.82 -7.89 19.73
N LEU A 210 10.14 -8.47 18.57
CA LEU A 210 9.54 -9.68 17.98
C LEU A 210 10.35 -10.94 18.36
N GLY A 211 10.87 -11.00 19.59
CA GLY A 211 11.73 -12.09 20.06
C GLY A 211 13.22 -11.75 20.01
N GLU A 212 14.05 -12.73 20.37
CA GLU A 212 15.50 -12.56 20.49
C GLU A 212 16.14 -12.13 19.17
N GLY A 213 17.05 -11.14 19.23
CA GLY A 213 17.75 -10.64 18.04
C GLY A 213 16.92 -9.73 17.14
N THR A 214 15.71 -9.33 17.56
CA THR A 214 14.88 -8.38 16.81
C THR A 214 14.91 -7.00 17.46
N LYS A 215 14.88 -5.95 16.63
CA LYS A 215 14.97 -4.57 17.10
C LYS A 215 14.02 -3.67 16.32
N LEU A 216 13.14 -2.96 17.03
CA LEU A 216 12.38 -1.86 16.43
C LEU A 216 13.34 -0.71 16.12
N ILE A 217 13.66 -0.51 14.84
CA ILE A 217 14.63 0.49 14.41
C ILE A 217 14.01 1.87 14.15
N GLY A 218 12.71 1.89 13.85
CA GLY A 218 11.99 3.12 13.59
C GLY A 218 10.65 2.86 12.92
N HIS A 219 10.14 3.89 12.25
CA HIS A 219 8.90 3.80 11.50
C HIS A 219 8.90 4.79 10.33
N PHE A 220 7.99 4.60 9.39
CA PHE A 220 7.62 5.63 8.42
C PHE A 220 6.09 5.80 8.38
N ARG A 221 5.61 6.76 7.60
CA ARG A 221 4.18 7.00 7.39
C ARG A 221 3.86 6.78 5.93
N ALA A 222 2.77 6.07 5.68
CA ALA A 222 2.28 5.79 4.35
C ALA A 222 0.76 5.84 4.36
N HIS A 223 0.16 6.62 3.46
CA HIS A 223 -1.30 6.74 3.31
C HIS A 223 -2.07 6.91 4.62
N GLY A 224 -1.58 7.79 5.51
CA GLY A 224 -2.23 8.08 6.79
C GLY A 224 -2.06 6.99 7.86
N LEU A 225 -1.26 5.96 7.61
CA LEU A 225 -0.92 4.89 8.55
C LEU A 225 0.55 4.96 8.96
N LEU A 226 0.83 4.37 10.12
CA LEU A 226 2.19 4.16 10.60
C LEU A 226 2.67 2.78 10.17
N VAL A 227 3.93 2.72 9.73
CA VAL A 227 4.60 1.46 9.40
C VAL A 227 5.84 1.31 10.27
N PRO A 228 5.73 0.67 11.45
CA PRO A 228 6.90 0.33 12.25
C PRO A 228 7.78 -0.70 11.52
N VAL A 229 9.09 -0.59 11.75
CA VAL A 229 10.10 -1.40 11.06
C VAL A 229 11.02 -2.07 12.07
N TRP A 230 11.08 -3.40 12.01
CA TRP A 230 12.02 -4.20 12.79
C TRP A 230 13.19 -4.66 11.93
N GLU A 231 14.38 -4.68 12.50
CA GLU A 231 15.59 -5.28 11.92
C GLU A 231 15.93 -6.56 12.70
N PHE A 232 16.39 -7.59 11.99
CA PHE A 232 16.77 -8.90 12.56
C PHE A 232 17.58 -9.72 11.54
N GLU A 233 18.04 -10.91 11.96
CA GLU A 233 18.79 -11.86 11.10
C GLU A 233 17.97 -13.08 10.68
N HIS A 234 16.75 -13.25 11.22
CA HIS A 234 15.88 -14.40 10.97
C HIS A 234 15.20 -14.38 9.60
N ASP A 235 14.87 -15.57 9.10
CA ASP A 235 13.99 -15.77 7.94
C ASP A 235 12.52 -15.51 8.30
N ALA A 236 11.68 -15.27 7.30
CA ALA A 236 10.27 -14.89 7.48
C ALA A 236 9.47 -15.88 8.36
N ASP A 237 9.60 -17.20 8.11
CA ASP A 237 8.88 -18.26 8.85
C ASP A 237 9.11 -18.20 10.36
N ALA A 238 10.29 -17.75 10.79
CA ALA A 238 10.63 -17.65 12.20
C ALA A 238 9.87 -16.52 12.92
N LEU A 239 9.27 -15.59 12.17
CA LEU A 239 8.55 -14.43 12.70
C LEU A 239 7.05 -14.65 12.82
N GLU A 240 6.48 -15.70 12.23
CA GLU A 240 5.03 -15.94 12.27
C GLU A 240 4.50 -15.98 13.72
N LYS A 241 5.10 -16.84 14.54
CA LYS A 241 4.69 -16.95 15.95
C LYS A 241 5.01 -15.66 16.76
N PRO A 242 6.23 -15.08 16.68
CA PRO A 242 6.52 -13.84 17.39
C PRO A 242 5.66 -12.64 16.99
N ALA A 243 5.21 -12.56 15.73
CA ALA A 243 4.32 -11.51 15.25
C ALA A 243 2.96 -11.60 15.95
N VAL A 244 2.37 -12.79 16.06
CA VAL A 244 1.12 -13.01 16.82
C VAL A 244 1.28 -12.64 18.30
N GLU A 245 2.39 -13.04 18.92
CA GLU A 245 2.67 -12.73 20.33
C GLU A 245 2.88 -11.22 20.56
N PHE A 246 3.49 -10.52 19.58
CA PHE A 246 3.60 -9.08 19.60
C PHE A 246 2.24 -8.38 19.40
N ALA A 247 1.44 -8.83 18.43
CA ALA A 247 0.09 -8.29 18.21
C ALA A 247 -0.76 -8.37 19.49
N ALA A 248 -0.72 -9.50 20.20
CA ALA A 248 -1.43 -9.66 21.48
C ALA A 248 -0.94 -8.68 22.58
N ARG A 249 0.36 -8.39 22.64
CA ARG A 249 0.92 -7.38 23.56
C ARG A 249 0.53 -5.97 23.15
N LEU A 250 0.53 -5.70 21.84
CA LEU A 250 0.13 -4.41 21.29
C LEU A 250 -1.35 -4.13 21.59
N ASP A 251 -2.23 -5.11 21.43
CA ASP A 251 -3.66 -4.99 21.75
C ASP A 251 -3.88 -4.63 23.22
N GLN A 252 -3.13 -5.26 24.14
CA GLN A 252 -3.16 -4.92 25.56
C GLN A 252 -2.71 -3.48 25.81
N ALA A 253 -1.63 -3.04 25.16
CA ALA A 253 -1.10 -1.69 25.29
C ALA A 253 -2.01 -0.62 24.65
N LEU A 254 -2.73 -0.96 23.59
CA LEU A 254 -3.74 -0.12 22.94
C LEU A 254 -4.99 0.05 23.80
N ALA A 255 -5.37 -0.98 24.54
CA ALA A 255 -6.50 -0.94 25.47
C ALA A 255 -6.20 -0.15 26.76
N ASP A 256 -4.94 0.17 27.06
CA ASP A 256 -4.53 0.96 28.23
C ASP A 256 -4.69 2.47 27.99
N ASP A 257 -5.75 3.03 28.56
CA ASP A 257 -6.10 4.44 28.51
C ASP A 257 -5.42 5.30 29.59
N SER A 258 -4.55 4.72 30.42
CA SER A 258 -3.85 5.46 31.47
C SER A 258 -2.99 6.59 30.88
N PRO A 259 -2.75 7.69 31.59
CA PRO A 259 -1.73 8.65 31.16
C PRO A 259 -0.35 7.98 31.06
N LEU A 260 0.42 8.34 30.02
CA LEU A 260 1.79 7.85 29.88
C LEU A 260 2.67 8.32 31.04
N THR A 261 3.47 7.39 31.59
CA THR A 261 4.49 7.69 32.58
C THR A 261 5.60 8.57 31.99
N SER A 262 6.49 9.09 32.83
CA SER A 262 7.63 9.89 32.34
C SER A 262 8.58 9.08 31.45
N ALA A 263 8.80 7.80 31.77
CA ALA A 263 9.61 6.90 30.94
C ALA A 263 8.95 6.65 29.57
N GLN A 264 7.64 6.36 29.56
CA GLN A 264 6.88 6.13 28.33
C GLN A 264 6.79 7.39 27.46
N ARG A 265 6.68 8.58 28.06
CA ARG A 265 6.74 9.85 27.30
C ARG A 265 8.11 10.06 26.64
N ALA A 266 9.19 9.72 27.32
CA ALA A 266 10.53 9.77 26.75
C ALA A 266 10.70 8.74 25.62
N ALA A 267 10.20 7.51 25.81
CA ALA A 267 10.15 6.47 24.79
C ALA A 267 9.40 6.93 23.53
N LYS A 268 8.19 7.51 23.70
CA LYS A 268 7.41 8.09 22.60
C LYS A 268 8.20 9.16 21.85
N GLY A 269 8.89 10.04 22.56
CA GLY A 269 9.75 11.06 21.96
C GLY A 269 10.89 10.46 21.12
N SER A 270 11.52 9.39 21.61
CA SER A 270 12.55 8.65 20.85
C SER A 270 11.96 8.01 19.61
N LEU A 271 10.83 7.30 19.72
CA LEU A 271 10.17 6.65 18.58
C LEU A 271 9.82 7.64 17.46
N ILE A 272 9.22 8.79 17.80
CA ILE A 272 8.87 9.84 16.83
C ILE A 272 10.10 10.35 16.08
N SER A 273 11.26 10.41 16.74
CA SER A 273 12.51 10.86 16.12
C SER A 273 13.16 9.84 15.19
N ARG A 274 12.77 8.56 15.27
CA ARG A 274 13.31 7.45 14.46
C ARG A 274 12.49 7.25 13.19
N GLN A 275 12.43 8.29 12.37
CA GLN A 275 11.84 8.16 11.04
C GLN A 275 12.84 7.50 10.10
N VAL A 276 12.44 6.38 9.51
CA VAL A 276 13.20 5.71 8.43
C VAL A 276 12.65 6.12 7.07
N GLN A 277 13.45 5.93 6.04
CA GLN A 277 13.00 6.08 4.65
C GLN A 277 12.34 4.78 4.19
N VAL A 278 11.33 4.91 3.34
CA VAL A 278 10.72 3.80 2.61
C VAL A 278 11.72 3.25 1.60
#